data_AF-A0A5R2MX69-F1
#
_entry.id   AF-A0A5R2MX69-F1
#
_cell.length_a   1.000
_cell.length_b   1.000
_cell.length_c   1.000
_cell.angle_alpha   90.00
_cell.angle_beta   90.00
_cell.angle_gamma   90.00
#
_symmetry.space_group_name_H-M   'P 1'
#
loop_
_entity.id
_entity.type
_entity.pdbx_description
1 polymer ?
#
loop_
_entity_poly.entity_id
_entity_poly.type
_entity_poly.pdbx_seq_one_letter_code
_entity_poly.pdbx_strand_id
1 'polypeptide(L)'
;EPINTRDIEGFFLKYSDQALALIDRIGSKNLFLQYDIYHMQIMEGDLARTIEANLPRIAHIQLADNPGRHEPGTGEINFPFLYEHIDRIGYSGWVGAEYKPKAGTDAGLGWFRELA
;
A
#
# COMPACT_ATOMS: atom_id res chain seq x y z
N GLU A 1 -8.71 -4.40 -3.95
CA GLU A 1 -8.14 -3.33 -3.12
C GLU A 1 -9.14 -2.94 -2.03
N PRO A 2 -8.78 -3.03 -0.74
CA PRO A 2 -9.52 -2.41 0.35
C PRO A 2 -9.23 -0.90 0.42
N ILE A 3 -10.23 -0.08 0.73
CA ILE A 3 -10.15 1.39 0.69
C ILE A 3 -10.50 1.98 2.06
N ASN A 4 -9.77 3.04 2.46
CA ASN A 4 -10.03 3.72 3.72
C ASN A 4 -11.38 4.46 3.73
N THR A 5 -12.05 4.48 4.87
CA THR A 5 -13.34 5.16 5.04
C THR A 5 -13.23 6.65 5.32
N ARG A 6 -12.02 7.16 5.53
CA ARG A 6 -11.78 8.60 5.73
C ARG A 6 -12.02 9.37 4.42
N ASP A 7 -11.57 8.80 3.31
CA ASP A 7 -11.63 9.41 1.99
C ASP A 7 -12.87 8.95 1.20
N ILE A 8 -13.31 7.70 1.40
CA ILE A 8 -14.51 7.14 0.76
C ILE A 8 -15.40 6.50 1.83
N GLU A 9 -16.28 7.31 2.40
CA GLU A 9 -17.24 6.85 3.41
C GLU A 9 -18.13 5.73 2.84
N GLY A 10 -18.38 4.69 3.65
CA GLY A 10 -19.28 3.60 3.28
C GLY A 10 -18.74 2.61 2.24
N PHE A 11 -17.47 2.72 1.85
CA PHE A 11 -16.88 1.72 0.94
C PHE A 11 -16.98 0.31 1.53
N PHE A 12 -17.30 -0.68 0.70
CA PHE A 12 -17.63 -2.02 1.15
C PHE A 12 -16.42 -2.76 1.73
N LEU A 13 -15.29 -2.73 1.00
CA LEU A 13 -14.09 -3.50 1.29
C LEU A 13 -13.04 -2.58 1.92
N LYS A 14 -12.79 -2.70 3.23
CA LYS A 14 -12.05 -1.67 3.98
C LYS A 14 -10.79 -2.16 4.66
N TYR A 15 -10.70 -3.47 4.90
CA TYR A 15 -9.62 -4.10 5.63
C TYR A 15 -9.01 -5.23 4.81
N SER A 16 -7.72 -5.48 5.03
CA SER A 16 -6.95 -6.58 4.46
C SER A 16 -7.58 -7.93 4.82
N ASP A 17 -7.97 -8.12 6.09
CA ASP A 17 -8.57 -9.38 6.56
C ASP A 17 -9.91 -9.68 5.89
N GLN A 18 -10.74 -8.66 5.70
CA GLN A 18 -12.02 -8.74 4.99
C GLN A 18 -11.81 -9.15 3.53
N ALA A 19 -10.80 -8.58 2.86
CA ALA A 19 -10.46 -8.95 1.49
C ALA A 19 -9.91 -10.37 1.40
N LEU A 20 -9.02 -10.78 2.29
CA LEU A 20 -8.46 -12.13 2.30
C LEU A 20 -9.54 -13.17 2.56
N ALA A 21 -10.45 -12.93 3.50
CA ALA A 21 -11.60 -13.81 3.76
C ALA A 21 -12.51 -13.93 2.52
N LEU A 22 -12.69 -12.85 1.76
CA LEU A 22 -13.44 -12.89 0.51
C LEU A 22 -12.72 -13.70 -0.57
N ILE A 23 -11.40 -13.54 -0.70
CA ILE A 23 -10.58 -14.31 -1.64
C ILE A 23 -10.67 -15.81 -1.31
N ASP A 24 -10.54 -16.17 -0.03
CA ASP A 24 -10.65 -17.55 0.45
C ASP A 24 -12.02 -18.15 0.13
N ARG A 25 -13.09 -17.38 0.35
CA ARG A 25 -14.46 -17.81 0.04
C ARG A 25 -14.70 -18.01 -1.47
N ILE A 26 -14.07 -17.18 -2.31
CA ILE A 26 -14.16 -17.31 -3.77
C ILE A 26 -13.35 -18.53 -4.26
N GLY A 27 -12.23 -18.84 -3.60
CA GLY A 27 -11.44 -20.04 -3.88
C GLY A 27 -10.74 -20.01 -5.24
N SER A 28 -10.60 -18.83 -5.87
CA SER A 28 -9.93 -18.71 -7.17
C SER A 28 -8.42 -18.59 -7.02
N LYS A 29 -7.68 -19.36 -7.83
CA LYS A 29 -6.20 -19.33 -7.86
C LYS A 29 -5.62 -18.09 -8.52
N ASN A 30 -6.42 -17.31 -9.24
CA ASN A 30 -6.00 -16.10 -9.95
C ASN A 30 -6.52 -14.81 -9.30
N LEU A 31 -7.00 -14.88 -8.06
CA LEU A 31 -7.50 -13.73 -7.32
C LEU A 31 -6.59 -13.44 -6.13
N PHE A 32 -6.12 -12.19 -6.04
CA PHE A 32 -5.12 -11.75 -5.07
C PHE A 32 -5.49 -10.39 -4.46
N LEU A 33 -4.82 -10.06 -3.36
CA LEU A 33 -4.92 -8.75 -2.72
C LEU A 33 -4.07 -7.73 -3.48
N GLN A 34 -4.66 -6.56 -3.70
CA GLN A 34 -3.95 -5.32 -3.99
C GLN A 34 -3.85 -4.55 -2.66
N TYR A 35 -2.64 -4.41 -2.14
CA TYR A 35 -2.36 -3.82 -0.84
C TYR A 35 -1.91 -2.38 -1.01
N ASP A 36 -2.79 -1.43 -0.74
CA ASP A 36 -2.46 -0.01 -0.77
C ASP A 36 -2.00 0.46 0.63
N ILE A 37 -0.74 0.88 0.73
CA ILE A 37 -0.09 1.30 1.98
C ILE A 37 -0.80 2.52 2.59
N TYR A 38 -1.28 3.45 1.78
CA TYR A 38 -1.94 4.66 2.26
C TYR A 38 -3.29 4.32 2.90
N HIS A 39 -4.09 3.48 2.25
CA HIS A 39 -5.35 3.00 2.80
C HIS A 39 -5.13 2.21 4.08
N MET A 40 -4.17 1.30 4.11
CA MET A 40 -3.93 0.43 5.27
C MET A 40 -3.24 1.17 6.42
N GLN A 41 -2.46 2.22 6.17
CA GLN A 41 -1.94 3.06 7.25
C GLN A 41 -3.07 3.75 8.01
N ILE A 42 -4.10 4.23 7.31
CA ILE A 42 -5.26 4.89 7.92
C ILE A 42 -6.15 3.89 8.67
N MET A 43 -6.35 2.70 8.10
CA MET A 43 -7.33 1.73 8.61
C MET A 43 -6.75 0.78 9.66
N GLU A 44 -5.49 0.38 9.52
CA GLU A 44 -4.89 -0.76 10.23
C GLU A 44 -3.59 -0.38 10.94
N GLY A 45 -2.77 0.46 10.33
CA GLY A 45 -1.38 0.64 10.74
C GLY A 45 -0.58 -0.67 10.60
N ASP A 46 0.46 -0.83 11.42
CA ASP A 46 1.29 -2.04 11.51
C ASP A 46 1.75 -2.64 10.16
N LEU A 47 2.02 -1.74 9.19
CA LEU A 47 2.18 -2.06 7.77
C LEU A 47 3.16 -3.20 7.50
N ALA A 48 4.36 -3.15 8.09
CA ALA A 48 5.41 -4.14 7.84
C ALA A 48 4.94 -5.55 8.20
N ARG A 49 4.41 -5.74 9.42
CA ARG A 49 3.94 -7.05 9.87
C ARG A 49 2.76 -7.55 9.05
N THR A 50 1.84 -6.65 8.69
CA THR A 50 0.67 -6.99 7.86
C THR A 50 1.08 -7.41 6.45
N ILE A 51 2.02 -6.72 5.81
CA ILE A 51 2.54 -7.09 4.49
C ILE A 51 3.26 -8.44 4.58
N GLU A 52 4.16 -8.63 5.56
CA GLU A 52 4.91 -9.87 5.75
C GLU A 52 3.99 -11.09 5.95
N ALA A 53 2.99 -10.96 6.83
CA ALA A 53 2.04 -12.04 7.11
C ALA A 53 1.20 -12.44 5.89
N ASN A 54 0.97 -11.51 4.96
CA ASN A 54 0.08 -11.69 3.82
C ASN A 54 0.79 -11.73 2.47
N LEU A 55 2.12 -11.72 2.45
CA LEU A 55 2.93 -11.63 1.22
C LEU A 55 2.51 -12.62 0.12
N PRO A 56 2.26 -13.93 0.39
CA PRO A 56 1.86 -14.89 -0.65
C PRO A 56 0.48 -14.59 -1.28
N ARG A 57 -0.29 -13.68 -0.67
CA ARG A 57 -1.64 -13.31 -1.09
C ARG A 57 -1.69 -11.94 -1.76
N ILE A 58 -0.58 -11.20 -1.78
CA ILE A 58 -0.47 -9.86 -2.36
C ILE A 58 0.12 -9.96 -3.76
N ALA A 59 -0.62 -9.50 -4.79
CA ALA A 59 -0.12 -9.44 -6.16
C ALA A 59 0.39 -8.05 -6.55
N HIS A 60 -0.12 -6.99 -5.92
CA HIS A 60 0.26 -5.61 -6.21
C HIS A 60 0.29 -4.78 -4.92
N ILE A 61 1.28 -3.90 -4.80
CA ILE A 61 1.38 -2.91 -3.72
C ILE A 61 1.24 -1.52 -4.33
N GLN A 62 0.53 -0.61 -3.66
CA GLN A 62 0.52 0.81 -3.99
C GLN A 62 1.02 1.64 -2.81
N LEU A 63 1.54 2.83 -3.11
CA LEU A 63 2.03 3.77 -2.11
C LEU A 63 1.49 5.19 -2.32
N ALA A 64 1.25 5.84 -1.19
CA ALA A 64 1.20 7.27 -0.99
C ALA A 64 1.46 7.55 0.50
N ASP A 65 1.93 8.74 0.83
CA ASP A 65 2.20 9.09 2.23
C ASP A 65 0.95 9.56 2.97
N ASN A 66 0.86 9.26 4.27
CA ASN A 66 -0.24 9.68 5.14
C ASN A 66 0.25 10.86 6.01
N PRO A 67 -0.52 11.96 6.20
CA PRO A 67 -1.95 12.11 5.93
C PRO A 67 -2.35 12.79 4.61
N GLY A 68 -1.41 13.25 3.78
CA GLY A 68 -1.71 14.09 2.62
C GLY A 68 -2.01 13.36 1.31
N ARG A 69 -1.74 12.05 1.24
CA ARG A 69 -1.72 11.26 -0.01
C ARG A 69 -0.77 11.84 -1.06
N HIS A 70 0.39 12.27 -0.60
CA HIS A 70 1.47 12.86 -1.39
C HIS A 70 2.62 11.87 -1.58
N GLU A 71 3.71 12.33 -2.18
CA GLU A 71 4.94 11.59 -2.37
C GLU A 71 5.48 10.99 -1.04
N PRO A 72 6.17 9.84 -1.08
CA PRO A 72 6.94 9.33 0.06
C PRO A 72 7.85 10.38 0.71
N GLY A 73 7.85 10.43 2.04
CA GLY A 73 8.67 11.35 2.84
C GLY A 73 7.99 12.69 3.15
N THR A 74 6.72 12.85 2.80
CA THR A 74 5.92 14.05 3.10
C THR A 74 5.07 13.90 4.36
N GLY A 75 5.02 12.71 4.94
CA GLY A 75 4.12 12.34 6.02
C GLY A 75 4.79 11.47 7.09
N GLU A 76 3.98 10.63 7.73
CA GLU A 76 4.36 9.88 8.94
C GLU A 76 5.00 8.52 8.65
N ILE A 77 4.94 8.03 7.41
CA ILE A 77 5.41 6.69 7.06
C ILE A 77 6.92 6.74 6.75
N ASN A 78 7.70 5.92 7.47
CA ASN A 78 9.11 5.69 7.14
C ASN A 78 9.25 4.75 5.94
N PHE A 79 9.11 5.31 4.74
CA PHE A 79 9.20 4.58 3.48
C PHE A 79 10.55 3.89 3.22
N PRO A 80 11.73 4.50 3.50
CA PRO A 80 13.00 3.81 3.38
C PRO A 80 13.04 2.47 4.12
N PHE A 81 12.58 2.44 5.38
CA PHE A 81 12.46 1.19 6.13
C PHE A 81 11.49 0.21 5.47
N LEU A 82 10.36 0.69 4.97
CA LEU A 82 9.33 -0.15 4.37
C LEU A 82 9.80 -0.79 3.05
N TYR A 83 10.57 -0.06 2.23
CA TYR A 83 11.19 -0.60 1.01
C TYR A 83 12.17 -1.72 1.33
N GLU A 84 13.11 -1.47 2.25
CA GLU A 84 14.07 -2.49 2.70
C GLU A 84 13.38 -3.72 3.30
N HIS A 85 12.26 -3.51 4.00
CA HIS A 85 11.45 -4.59 4.53
C HIS A 85 10.79 -5.42 3.43
N ILE A 86 10.13 -4.77 2.46
CA ILE A 86 9.47 -5.40 1.32
C ILE A 86 10.45 -6.22 0.47
N ASP A 87 11.66 -5.69 0.24
CA ASP A 87 12.74 -6.40 -0.45
C ASP A 87 13.20 -7.61 0.36
N ARG A 88 13.42 -7.44 1.67
CA ARG A 88 13.89 -8.51 2.57
C ARG A 88 12.93 -9.69 2.64
N ILE A 89 11.63 -9.44 2.65
CA ILE A 89 10.62 -10.51 2.68
C ILE A 89 10.39 -11.14 1.30
N GLY A 90 10.98 -10.58 0.24
CA GLY A 90 11.01 -11.18 -1.10
C GLY A 90 9.81 -10.85 -1.98
N TYR A 91 9.17 -9.69 -1.79
CA TYR A 91 8.18 -9.23 -2.75
C TYR A 91 8.82 -8.98 -4.12
N SER A 92 8.24 -9.55 -5.17
CA SER A 92 8.77 -9.47 -6.54
C SER A 92 7.80 -8.84 -7.54
N GLY A 93 6.67 -8.31 -7.04
CA GLY A 93 5.70 -7.59 -7.85
C GLY A 93 6.06 -6.11 -8.01
N TRP A 94 5.13 -5.35 -8.60
CA TRP A 94 5.29 -3.91 -8.78
C TRP A 94 4.74 -3.12 -7.60
N VAL A 95 5.42 -2.03 -7.27
CA VAL A 95 4.94 -1.01 -6.34
C VAL A 95 4.47 0.21 -7.14
N GLY A 96 3.16 0.45 -7.14
CA GLY A 96 2.52 1.57 -7.85
C GLY A 96 2.58 2.87 -7.05
N ALA A 97 3.04 3.94 -7.68
CA ALA A 97 3.03 5.29 -7.10
C ALA A 97 1.65 5.97 -7.32
N GLU A 98 0.70 5.78 -6.40
CA GLU A 98 -0.66 6.34 -6.48
C GLU A 98 -0.87 7.49 -5.48
N TYR A 99 -0.16 8.58 -5.70
CA TYR A 99 -0.27 9.80 -4.89
C TYR A 99 -0.66 11.02 -5.74
N LYS A 100 -1.08 12.08 -5.06
CA LYS A 100 -1.31 13.41 -5.63
C LYS A 100 -0.04 14.25 -5.45
N PRO A 101 0.70 14.60 -6.51
CA PRO A 101 1.95 15.33 -6.35
C PRO A 101 1.74 16.68 -5.65
N LYS A 102 2.53 16.99 -4.62
CA LYS A 102 2.33 18.20 -3.80
C LYS A 102 2.67 19.49 -4.55
N ALA A 103 3.69 19.46 -5.40
CA ALA A 103 4.21 20.62 -6.14
C ALA A 103 4.20 20.43 -7.66
N GLY A 104 3.48 19.41 -8.16
CA GLY A 104 3.52 18.95 -9.55
C GLY A 104 4.44 17.73 -9.73
N THR A 105 4.11 16.88 -10.71
CA THR A 105 4.72 15.54 -10.88
C THR A 105 6.24 15.57 -10.90
N ASP A 106 6.85 16.29 -11.85
CA ASP A 106 8.31 16.27 -12.04
C ASP A 106 9.09 16.85 -10.86
N ALA A 107 8.50 17.82 -10.16
CA ALA A 107 9.09 18.44 -8.97
C ALA A 107 9.05 17.49 -7.75
N GLY A 108 8.06 16.59 -7.71
CA GLY A 108 7.88 15.62 -6.63
C GLY A 108 8.75 14.36 -6.75
N LEU A 109 9.36 14.08 -7.91
CA LEU A 109 10.12 12.84 -8.15
C LEU A 109 11.48 12.73 -7.44
N GLY A 110 11.78 13.59 -6.46
CA GLY A 110 13.02 13.53 -5.68
C GLY A 110 13.21 12.17 -5.01
N TRP A 111 12.16 11.66 -4.35
CA TRP A 111 12.18 10.35 -3.67
C TRP A 111 12.53 9.18 -4.62
N PHE A 112 12.08 9.26 -5.88
CA PHE A 112 12.32 8.19 -6.85
C PHE A 112 13.75 8.21 -7.38
N ARG A 113 14.36 9.40 -7.51
CA ARG A 113 15.76 9.55 -7.96
C ARG A 113 16.76 9.03 -6.93
N GLU A 114 16.39 9.00 -5.66
CA GLU A 114 17.23 8.46 -4.58
C GLU A 114 17.17 6.93 -4.51
N LEU A 115 16.14 6.30 -5.09
CA LEU A 115 15.98 4.85 -5.18
C LEU A 115 16.64 4.22 -6.42
N ALA A 116 16.93 5.02 -7.44
CA ALA A 116 17.50 4.59 -8.72
C ALA A 116 19.03 4.68 -8.72
#